data_AF-A0AAW4TPY4-F1
#
_entry.id   AF-A0AAW4TPY4-F1
#
_cell.length_a   1.000
_cell.length_b   1.000
_cell.length_c   1.000
_cell.angle_alpha   90.00
_cell.angle_beta   90.00
_cell.angle_gamma   90.00
#
_symmetry.space_group_name_H-M   'P 1'
#
loop_
_entity.id
_entity.type
_entity.pdbx_description
1 polymer ?
#
loop_
_entity_poly.entity_id
_entity_poly.type
_entity_poly.pdbx_seq_one_letter_code
_entity_poly.pdbx_strand_id
1 'polypeptide(L)'
;MTGRVLASSLLFAAVTACGKSEPTYSGISVMGRNYLPYNMNGFTITDAYGNKASGGGDDPPGAGGGSVKCCYKLKGTEFVVKWNYYDVDQWHKGNKQMFHAETKVSMPQSQSPDDVGSRILEVHFFPDRHVEFEFPGKMLDDARLPIVDVVRWAKRYQTQLDKRYDEREDQQFRRIARVVASAWLKYRLTDQDDLEQYAYYALLVNSRFDAHPEVQRILQTAAGKPGVFAKSMQSLPKGVLFSLSNDAFEAVAVPAISDGLLPPPRVEDAPHG
;
A
#
# COMPACT_ATOMS: atom_id res chain seq x y z
N MET A 1 17.43 -3.49 -82.13
CA MET A 1 16.21 -3.79 -81.36
C MET A 1 16.63 -4.37 -80.02
N THR A 2 16.16 -3.78 -78.91
CA THR A 2 15.85 -4.41 -77.60
C THR A 2 16.94 -5.30 -76.97
N GLY A 3 17.65 -4.93 -75.89
CA GLY A 3 17.14 -4.46 -74.60
C GLY A 3 16.65 -5.65 -73.76
N ARG A 4 17.33 -6.02 -72.66
CA ARG A 4 16.73 -6.78 -71.55
C ARG A 4 17.48 -6.62 -70.23
N VAL A 5 16.66 -6.44 -69.21
CA VAL A 5 16.89 -5.96 -67.85
C VAL A 5 16.97 -7.14 -66.87
N LEU A 6 17.76 -6.92 -65.81
CA LEU A 6 17.79 -7.48 -64.44
C LEU A 6 16.83 -8.62 -64.05
N ALA A 7 17.35 -9.56 -63.25
CA ALA A 7 16.65 -10.06 -62.06
C ALA A 7 17.65 -10.69 -61.06
N SER A 8 18.15 -9.90 -60.11
CA SER A 8 18.81 -10.40 -58.91
C SER A 8 17.74 -10.66 -57.85
N SER A 9 17.43 -11.91 -57.58
CA SER A 9 16.46 -12.31 -56.56
C SER A 9 17.10 -12.25 -55.17
N LEU A 10 16.80 -11.19 -54.40
CA LEU A 10 17.01 -11.15 -52.95
C LEU A 10 15.94 -12.01 -52.27
N LEU A 11 16.34 -13.15 -51.74
CA LEU A 11 15.55 -13.96 -50.82
C LEU A 11 15.59 -13.30 -49.43
N PHE A 12 14.53 -12.56 -49.09
CA PHE A 12 14.26 -12.16 -47.71
C PHE A 12 13.82 -13.40 -46.91
N ALA A 13 14.68 -13.87 -46.02
CA ALA A 13 14.30 -14.81 -44.97
C ALA A 13 13.48 -14.05 -43.92
N ALA A 14 12.14 -14.14 -44.01
CA ALA A 14 11.25 -13.69 -42.95
C ALA A 14 11.41 -14.62 -41.75
N VAL A 15 12.03 -14.13 -40.69
CA VAL A 15 12.04 -14.80 -39.38
C VAL A 15 10.64 -14.64 -38.81
N THR A 16 9.82 -15.69 -38.95
CA THR A 16 8.56 -15.79 -38.20
C THR A 16 8.90 -15.96 -36.73
N ALA A 17 8.95 -14.85 -36.00
CA ALA A 17 8.80 -14.88 -34.56
C ALA A 17 7.38 -15.40 -34.27
N CYS A 18 7.25 -16.70 -34.00
CA CYS A 18 6.07 -17.25 -33.34
C CYS A 18 6.04 -16.75 -31.89
N GLY A 19 5.79 -15.45 -31.73
CA GLY A 19 5.50 -14.84 -30.44
C GLY A 19 4.14 -15.35 -29.97
N LYS A 20 4.08 -15.91 -28.76
CA LYS A 20 2.80 -16.20 -28.11
C LYS A 20 1.93 -14.95 -28.19
N SER A 21 0.67 -15.11 -28.61
CA SER A 21 -0.29 -14.00 -28.63
C SER A 21 -0.43 -13.45 -27.22
N GLU A 22 -0.30 -12.14 -27.06
CA GLU A 22 -0.47 -11.50 -25.76
C GLU A 22 -1.87 -11.73 -25.18
N PRO A 23 -1.98 -11.90 -23.84
CA PRO A 23 -3.27 -12.14 -23.21
C PRO A 23 -4.19 -10.95 -23.38
N THR A 24 -5.48 -11.22 -23.54
CA THR A 24 -6.54 -10.20 -23.55
C THR A 24 -7.49 -10.47 -22.39
N TYR A 25 -7.65 -9.50 -21.51
CA TYR A 25 -8.54 -9.53 -20.38
C TYR A 25 -9.76 -8.70 -20.71
N SER A 26 -10.93 -9.33 -20.87
CA SER A 26 -12.16 -8.66 -21.31
C SER A 26 -13.29 -8.88 -20.31
N GLY A 27 -14.16 -7.88 -20.19
CA GLY A 27 -15.24 -7.89 -19.20
C GLY A 27 -14.71 -7.84 -17.78
N ILE A 28 -13.51 -7.28 -17.56
CA ILE A 28 -12.94 -7.21 -16.22
C ILE A 28 -13.57 -6.06 -15.45
N SER A 29 -13.74 -6.29 -14.15
CA SER A 29 -13.98 -5.23 -13.17
C SER A 29 -12.69 -4.90 -12.46
N VAL A 30 -12.49 -3.63 -12.09
CA VAL A 30 -11.31 -3.21 -11.32
C VAL A 30 -11.69 -2.81 -9.91
N MET A 31 -10.82 -3.16 -8.97
CA MET A 31 -10.96 -2.89 -7.54
C MET A 31 -9.62 -2.39 -7.01
N GLY A 32 -9.55 -1.18 -6.43
CA GLY A 32 -8.30 -0.64 -5.92
C GLY A 32 -8.18 -0.77 -4.42
N ARG A 33 -7.17 -1.44 -3.89
CA ARG A 33 -6.87 -1.55 -2.45
C ARG A 33 -5.87 -0.48 -2.04
N ASN A 34 -6.30 0.50 -1.25
CA ASN A 34 -5.47 1.61 -0.82
C ASN A 34 -4.76 1.31 0.51
N TYR A 35 -3.47 0.96 0.48
CA TYR A 35 -2.63 0.85 1.68
C TYR A 35 -1.77 2.08 1.91
N LEU A 36 -1.94 3.15 1.12
CA LEU A 36 -1.21 4.39 1.31
C LEU A 36 -1.61 5.03 2.65
N PRO A 37 -0.70 5.79 3.28
CA PRO A 37 -1.04 6.65 4.42
C PRO A 37 -1.79 7.95 4.02
N TYR A 38 -2.35 7.98 2.81
CA TYR A 38 -3.06 9.09 2.18
C TYR A 38 -4.43 8.60 1.68
N ASN A 39 -5.38 9.52 1.49
CA ASN A 39 -6.56 9.20 0.71
C ASN A 39 -6.16 9.13 -0.76
N MET A 40 -6.57 8.05 -1.43
CA MET A 40 -6.48 7.94 -2.88
C MET A 40 -7.69 8.64 -3.49
N ASN A 41 -7.50 9.34 -4.60
CA ASN A 41 -8.55 9.97 -5.41
C ASN A 41 -8.59 9.35 -6.81
N GLY A 42 -8.90 8.05 -6.84
CA GLY A 42 -8.97 7.23 -8.04
C GLY A 42 -7.64 6.91 -8.72
N PHE A 43 -7.70 5.94 -9.64
CA PHE A 43 -6.57 5.49 -10.43
C PHE A 43 -6.98 5.13 -11.87
N THR A 44 -6.00 5.00 -12.76
CA THR A 44 -6.15 4.56 -14.14
C THR A 44 -5.01 3.63 -14.52
N ILE A 45 -5.36 2.47 -15.06
CA ILE A 45 -4.49 1.49 -15.70
C ILE A 45 -4.52 1.76 -17.20
N THR A 46 -3.37 1.81 -17.85
CA THR A 46 -3.25 1.89 -19.31
C THR A 46 -2.35 0.77 -19.81
N ASP A 47 -2.79 0.02 -20.80
CA ASP A 47 -1.95 -0.97 -21.46
C ASP A 47 -1.15 -0.38 -22.65
N ALA A 48 -0.25 -1.17 -23.22
CA ALA A 48 0.58 -0.76 -24.35
C ALA A 48 -0.23 -0.46 -25.64
N TYR A 49 -1.51 -0.86 -25.70
CA TYR A 49 -2.41 -0.66 -26.84
C TYR A 49 -3.34 0.53 -26.66
N GLY A 50 -3.21 1.26 -25.54
CA GLY A 50 -4.03 2.41 -25.21
C GLY A 50 -5.40 2.08 -24.62
N ASN A 51 -5.69 0.80 -24.31
CA ASN A 51 -6.89 0.48 -23.55
C ASN A 51 -6.70 0.95 -22.10
N LYS A 52 -7.81 1.39 -21.48
CA LYS A 52 -7.81 1.96 -20.14
C LYS A 52 -8.85 1.31 -19.26
N ALA A 53 -8.48 1.13 -18.00
CA ALA A 53 -9.39 0.79 -16.91
C ALA A 53 -9.19 1.78 -15.77
N SER A 54 -10.27 2.25 -15.14
CA SER A 54 -10.18 3.24 -14.06
C SER A 54 -11.05 2.80 -12.89
N GLY A 55 -10.58 3.04 -11.67
CA GLY A 55 -11.25 2.61 -10.45
C GLY A 55 -10.98 3.56 -9.29
N GLY A 56 -11.52 3.19 -8.14
CA GLY A 56 -11.41 3.97 -6.92
C GLY A 56 -12.36 5.16 -6.85
N GLY A 57 -12.14 5.98 -5.84
CA GLY A 57 -12.84 7.24 -5.55
C GLY A 57 -12.03 8.00 -4.51
N ASP A 58 -12.69 8.64 -3.55
CA ASP A 58 -12.06 9.14 -2.32
C ASP A 58 -11.91 7.98 -1.31
N ASP A 59 -10.89 7.16 -1.52
CA ASP A 59 -10.66 5.94 -0.77
C ASP A 59 -9.69 6.22 0.40
N PRO A 60 -10.12 6.15 1.68
CA PRO A 60 -9.23 6.30 2.81
C PRO A 60 -8.23 5.14 2.92
N PRO A 61 -7.17 5.26 3.74
CA PRO A 61 -6.27 4.16 4.03
C PRO A 61 -7.02 2.90 4.49
N GLY A 62 -6.69 1.75 3.94
CA GLY A 62 -7.37 0.48 4.19
C GLY A 62 -8.66 0.25 3.41
N ALA A 63 -9.16 1.23 2.65
CA ALA A 63 -10.33 1.04 1.79
C ALA A 63 -9.98 0.34 0.46
N GLY A 64 -11.01 -0.11 -0.26
CA GLY A 64 -10.80 -0.56 -1.63
C GLY A 64 -11.74 -1.60 -2.23
N GLY A 65 -12.61 -2.22 -1.43
CA GLY A 65 -13.54 -3.26 -1.91
C GLY A 65 -14.87 -2.77 -2.50
N GLY A 66 -15.21 -1.48 -2.32
CA GLY A 66 -16.56 -0.96 -2.58
C GLY A 66 -16.79 -0.32 -3.97
N SER A 67 -15.74 0.08 -4.67
CA SER A 67 -15.84 0.83 -5.94
C SER A 67 -15.48 -0.04 -7.15
N VAL A 68 -16.23 -1.12 -7.33
CA VAL A 68 -16.07 -2.01 -8.49
C VAL A 68 -16.62 -1.32 -9.74
N LYS A 69 -15.72 -0.88 -10.64
CA LYS A 69 -16.10 -0.39 -11.97
C LYS A 69 -15.84 -1.48 -13.00
N CYS A 70 -16.83 -1.75 -13.84
CA CYS A 70 -16.85 -2.94 -14.68
C CYS A 70 -16.70 -2.67 -16.17
N CYS A 71 -16.58 -3.81 -16.88
CA CYS A 71 -16.59 -4.01 -18.32
C CYS A 71 -15.39 -3.45 -19.07
N TYR A 72 -14.24 -3.37 -18.42
CA TYR A 72 -13.01 -2.96 -19.08
C TYR A 72 -12.41 -4.06 -19.96
N LYS A 73 -11.56 -3.62 -20.87
CA LYS A 73 -10.69 -4.47 -21.67
C LYS A 73 -9.26 -4.00 -21.50
N LEU A 74 -8.37 -4.92 -21.17
CA LEU A 74 -6.92 -4.72 -21.09
C LEU A 74 -6.22 -5.82 -21.89
N LYS A 75 -5.02 -5.54 -22.37
CA LYS A 75 -4.24 -6.47 -23.20
C LYS A 75 -2.75 -6.39 -22.86
N GLY A 76 -2.07 -7.53 -22.94
CA GLY A 76 -0.63 -7.63 -22.70
C GLY A 76 -0.30 -7.98 -21.25
N THR A 77 0.98 -7.91 -20.93
CA THR A 77 1.50 -8.18 -19.57
C THR A 77 2.06 -6.94 -18.90
N GLU A 78 2.20 -5.83 -19.62
CA GLU A 78 2.81 -4.60 -19.14
C GLU A 78 1.78 -3.47 -19.09
N PHE A 79 1.71 -2.81 -17.94
CA PHE A 79 0.72 -1.77 -17.68
C PHE A 79 1.37 -0.55 -17.03
N VAL A 80 0.79 0.62 -17.28
CA VAL A 80 1.09 1.85 -16.57
C VAL A 80 -0.09 2.18 -15.66
N VAL A 81 0.18 2.34 -14.37
CA VAL A 81 -0.82 2.72 -13.37
C VAL A 81 -0.55 4.15 -12.93
N LYS A 82 -1.57 5.00 -13.00
CA LYS A 82 -1.58 6.38 -12.53
C LYS A 82 -2.61 6.56 -11.44
N TRP A 83 -2.30 7.27 -10.37
CA TRP A 83 -3.28 7.59 -9.34
C TRP A 83 -3.03 8.97 -8.74
N ASN A 84 -4.09 9.53 -8.17
CA ASN A 84 -4.04 10.76 -7.42
C ASN A 84 -4.22 10.44 -5.94
N TYR A 85 -3.61 11.24 -5.07
CA TYR A 85 -3.77 11.07 -3.63
C TYR A 85 -3.52 12.39 -2.91
N TYR A 86 -4.02 12.53 -1.69
CA TYR A 86 -3.89 13.74 -0.91
C TYR A 86 -3.94 13.48 0.60
N ASP A 87 -3.44 14.44 1.37
CA ASP A 87 -3.57 14.43 2.83
C ASP A 87 -4.86 15.15 3.22
N VAL A 88 -5.87 14.37 3.64
CA VAL A 88 -7.17 14.86 4.09
C VAL A 88 -7.04 15.89 5.21
N ASP A 89 -6.06 15.75 6.09
CA ASP A 89 -5.91 16.67 7.22
C ASP A 89 -5.44 18.04 6.76
N GLN A 90 -4.46 18.05 5.85
CA GLN A 90 -3.96 19.28 5.25
C GLN A 90 -5.03 19.91 4.38
N TRP A 91 -5.81 19.08 3.68
CA TRP A 91 -6.95 19.52 2.88
C TRP A 91 -8.00 20.25 3.71
N HIS A 92 -8.36 19.70 4.88
CA HIS A 92 -9.26 20.36 5.83
C HIS A 92 -8.67 21.65 6.43
N LYS A 93 -7.34 21.75 6.53
CA LYS A 93 -6.62 22.98 6.92
C LYS A 93 -6.47 23.99 5.76
N GLY A 94 -7.05 23.71 4.59
CA GLY A 94 -7.03 24.60 3.42
C GLY A 94 -5.89 24.34 2.43
N ASN A 95 -4.92 23.50 2.77
CA ASN A 95 -3.89 23.05 1.83
C ASN A 95 -4.44 21.92 0.95
N LYS A 96 -5.06 22.32 -0.17
CA LYS A 96 -5.72 21.41 -1.13
C LYS A 96 -4.75 20.83 -2.16
N GLN A 97 -3.54 20.47 -1.73
CA GLN A 97 -2.54 19.89 -2.62
C GLN A 97 -2.95 18.45 -3.02
N MET A 98 -3.11 18.24 -4.33
CA MET A 98 -3.26 16.92 -4.92
C MET A 98 -1.89 16.42 -5.37
N PHE A 99 -1.53 15.21 -4.97
CA PHE A 99 -0.33 14.53 -5.45
C PHE A 99 -0.70 13.58 -6.60
N HIS A 100 0.29 13.30 -7.44
CA HIS A 100 0.17 12.43 -8.60
C HIS A 100 1.32 11.44 -8.60
N ALA A 101 1.03 10.17 -8.86
CA ALA A 101 2.04 9.13 -9.01
C ALA A 101 1.74 8.24 -10.22
N GLU A 102 2.81 7.64 -10.73
CA GLU A 102 2.80 6.73 -11.85
C GLU A 102 3.78 5.58 -11.56
N THR A 103 3.40 4.35 -11.92
CA THR A 103 4.33 3.21 -11.92
C THR A 103 4.01 2.25 -13.05
N LYS A 104 5.01 1.43 -13.43
CA LYS A 104 4.84 0.31 -14.35
C LYS A 104 4.58 -0.95 -13.53
N VAL A 105 3.62 -1.75 -13.98
CA VAL A 105 3.25 -3.01 -13.35
C VAL A 105 3.24 -4.10 -14.41
N SER A 106 3.95 -5.18 -14.13
CA SER A 106 3.94 -6.38 -14.95
C SER A 106 3.01 -7.40 -14.31
N MET A 107 2.06 -7.93 -15.08
CA MET A 107 1.18 -9.01 -14.66
C MET A 107 1.44 -10.23 -15.55
N PRO A 108 1.94 -11.34 -14.99
CA PRO A 108 2.09 -12.58 -15.73
C PRO A 108 0.76 -12.99 -16.39
N GLN A 109 0.85 -13.72 -17.50
CA GLN A 109 -0.34 -14.24 -18.15
C GLN A 109 -1.15 -15.09 -17.15
N SER A 110 -2.37 -14.65 -16.86
CA SER A 110 -3.31 -15.34 -16.00
C SER A 110 -4.54 -15.80 -16.81
N GLN A 111 -5.13 -16.93 -16.41
CA GLN A 111 -6.35 -17.42 -17.05
C GLN A 111 -7.54 -16.58 -16.58
N SER A 112 -8.30 -16.02 -17.52
CA SER A 112 -9.54 -15.33 -17.19
C SER A 112 -10.60 -16.35 -16.78
N PRO A 113 -11.28 -16.17 -15.64
CA PRO A 113 -12.44 -16.97 -15.30
C PRO A 113 -13.50 -16.93 -16.40
N ASP A 114 -14.19 -18.05 -16.63
CA ASP A 114 -15.29 -18.10 -17.60
C ASP A 114 -16.43 -17.17 -17.18
N ASP A 115 -16.79 -17.20 -15.90
CA ASP A 115 -17.77 -16.28 -15.31
C ASP A 115 -17.24 -14.84 -15.27
N VAL A 116 -17.97 -13.94 -15.93
CA VAL A 116 -17.64 -12.50 -16.00
C VAL A 116 -17.71 -11.84 -14.62
N GLY A 117 -18.63 -12.27 -13.75
CA GLY A 117 -18.75 -11.74 -12.39
C GLY A 117 -17.50 -11.96 -11.53
N SER A 118 -16.73 -12.98 -11.86
CA SER A 118 -15.49 -13.37 -11.19
C SER A 118 -14.22 -12.75 -11.81
N ARG A 119 -14.35 -11.96 -12.89
CA ARG A 119 -13.21 -11.30 -13.56
C ARG A 119 -12.85 -10.00 -12.87
N ILE A 120 -12.37 -10.07 -11.64
CA ILE A 120 -11.96 -8.90 -10.87
C ILE A 120 -10.45 -8.76 -10.93
N LEU A 121 -9.97 -7.59 -11.34
CA LEU A 121 -8.58 -7.18 -11.23
C LEU A 121 -8.43 -6.32 -9.98
N GLU A 122 -7.77 -6.87 -8.97
CA GLU A 122 -7.38 -6.09 -7.79
C GLU A 122 -6.07 -5.35 -8.06
N VAL A 123 -6.04 -4.09 -7.62
CA VAL A 123 -4.91 -3.18 -7.75
C VAL A 123 -4.50 -2.73 -6.36
N HIS A 124 -3.39 -3.26 -5.87
CA HIS A 124 -2.90 -3.01 -4.51
C HIS A 124 -1.90 -1.85 -4.53
N PHE A 125 -2.22 -0.75 -3.85
CA PHE A 125 -1.36 0.43 -3.72
C PHE A 125 -0.67 0.44 -2.36
N PHE A 126 0.65 0.25 -2.34
CA PHE A 126 1.40 0.10 -1.09
C PHE A 126 2.05 1.40 -0.61
N PRO A 127 2.41 1.51 0.69
CA PRO A 127 2.98 2.74 1.27
C PRO A 127 4.22 3.31 0.55
N ASP A 128 5.07 2.48 -0.06
CA ASP A 128 6.25 2.92 -0.83
C ASP A 128 5.93 3.20 -2.31
N ARG A 129 4.65 3.28 -2.65
CA ARG A 129 4.10 3.56 -4.00
C ARG A 129 4.30 2.44 -5.02
N HIS A 130 4.77 1.25 -4.62
CA HIS A 130 4.67 0.13 -5.52
C HIS A 130 3.21 -0.31 -5.68
N VAL A 131 2.91 -0.89 -6.84
CA VAL A 131 1.57 -1.39 -7.16
C VAL A 131 1.68 -2.84 -7.59
N GLU A 132 0.79 -3.67 -7.07
CA GLU A 132 0.68 -5.07 -7.47
C GLU A 132 -0.71 -5.36 -8.03
N PHE A 133 -0.76 -6.25 -9.02
CA PHE A 133 -2.01 -6.75 -9.60
C PHE A 133 -2.29 -8.17 -9.09
N GLU A 134 -3.57 -8.44 -8.85
CA GLU A 134 -4.07 -9.79 -8.58
C GLU A 134 -5.28 -10.08 -9.47
N PHE A 135 -5.17 -11.14 -10.27
CA PHE A 135 -6.21 -11.56 -11.21
C PHE A 135 -6.25 -13.09 -11.37
N PRO A 136 -7.40 -13.75 -11.13
CA PRO A 136 -8.63 -13.16 -10.60
C PRO A 136 -8.48 -12.79 -9.12
N GLY A 137 -8.88 -11.57 -8.78
CA GLY A 137 -9.00 -11.11 -7.41
C GLY A 137 -10.19 -11.75 -6.70
N LYS A 138 -10.22 -11.64 -5.38
CA LYS A 138 -11.27 -12.15 -4.51
C LYS A 138 -12.07 -10.96 -3.96
N MET A 139 -13.39 -11.03 -4.01
CA MET A 139 -14.22 -9.99 -3.35
C MET A 139 -14.06 -9.97 -1.82
N LEU A 140 -13.50 -11.03 -1.23
CA LEU A 140 -13.33 -11.16 0.22
C LEU A 140 -12.19 -10.26 0.73
N ASP A 141 -12.27 -9.92 2.02
CA ASP A 141 -11.34 -9.02 2.71
C ASP A 141 -10.03 -9.75 3.08
N ASP A 142 -9.26 -10.15 2.08
CA ASP A 142 -7.88 -10.68 2.25
C ASP A 142 -6.88 -9.53 2.10
N ALA A 143 -6.97 -8.55 2.99
CA ALA A 143 -6.15 -7.35 2.92
C ALA A 143 -4.68 -7.70 3.22
N ARG A 144 -3.79 -7.40 2.26
CA ARG A 144 -2.34 -7.60 2.42
C ARG A 144 -1.72 -6.76 3.55
N LEU A 145 -2.39 -5.67 3.92
CA LEU A 145 -2.06 -4.86 5.07
C LEU A 145 -3.35 -4.59 5.87
N PRO A 146 -3.52 -5.18 7.07
CA PRO A 146 -4.77 -5.19 7.82
C PRO A 146 -5.03 -3.87 8.57
N ILE A 147 -5.01 -2.73 7.87
CA ILE A 147 -5.18 -1.39 8.47
C ILE A 147 -6.50 -1.28 9.24
N VAL A 148 -7.60 -1.74 8.64
CA VAL A 148 -8.94 -1.64 9.24
C VAL A 148 -9.04 -2.49 10.51
N ASP A 149 -8.43 -3.68 10.51
CA ASP A 149 -8.43 -4.57 11.69
C ASP A 149 -7.59 -4.00 12.83
N VAL A 150 -6.41 -3.44 12.53
CA VAL A 150 -5.58 -2.75 13.52
C VAL A 150 -6.31 -1.54 14.12
N VAL A 151 -7.03 -0.75 13.30
CA VAL A 151 -7.86 0.35 13.81
C VAL A 151 -8.99 -0.17 14.69
N ARG A 152 -9.69 -1.23 14.26
CA ARG A 152 -10.77 -1.84 15.03
C ARG A 152 -10.26 -2.35 16.38
N TRP A 153 -9.09 -2.98 16.40
CA TRP A 153 -8.42 -3.43 17.61
C TRP A 153 -8.05 -2.26 18.53
N ALA A 154 -7.51 -1.18 17.97
CA ALA A 154 -7.07 0.00 18.74
C ALA A 154 -8.22 0.68 19.50
N LYS A 155 -9.49 0.51 19.07
CA LYS A 155 -10.67 1.01 19.80
C LYS A 155 -10.76 0.54 21.25
N ARG A 156 -10.09 -0.56 21.62
CA ARG A 156 -10.01 -0.99 23.03
C ARG A 156 -9.22 -0.03 23.92
N TYR A 157 -8.40 0.84 23.32
CA TYR A 157 -7.62 1.88 23.99
C TYR A 157 -8.19 3.29 23.72
N GLN A 158 -9.44 3.40 23.27
CA GLN A 158 -10.06 4.68 22.85
C GLN A 158 -9.87 5.78 23.89
N THR A 159 -10.18 5.52 25.16
CA THR A 159 -10.05 6.51 26.24
C THR A 159 -8.62 7.04 26.40
N GLN A 160 -7.60 6.19 26.18
CA GLN A 160 -6.20 6.59 26.27
C GLN A 160 -5.78 7.41 25.05
N LEU A 161 -6.23 7.00 23.86
CA LEU A 161 -5.96 7.70 22.60
C LEU A 161 -6.62 9.08 22.58
N ASP A 162 -7.87 9.19 23.04
CA ASP A 162 -8.61 10.46 23.12
C ASP A 162 -7.93 11.42 24.09
N LYS A 163 -7.55 10.93 25.28
CA LYS A 163 -6.82 11.73 26.26
C LYS A 163 -5.47 12.23 25.72
N ARG A 164 -4.79 11.43 24.89
CA ARG A 164 -3.45 11.76 24.40
C ARG A 164 -3.48 12.72 23.22
N TYR A 165 -4.45 12.57 22.31
CA TYR A 165 -4.41 13.25 21.02
C TYR A 165 -5.55 14.25 20.77
N ASP A 166 -6.66 14.18 21.51
CA ASP A 166 -7.84 15.03 21.32
C ASP A 166 -8.28 15.12 19.83
N GLU A 167 -8.48 13.95 19.22
CA GLU A 167 -8.78 13.82 17.79
C GLU A 167 -10.18 13.29 17.55
N ARG A 168 -10.81 13.72 16.45
CA ARG A 168 -12.02 13.07 15.94
C ARG A 168 -11.72 11.64 15.48
N GLU A 169 -12.74 10.79 15.39
CA GLU A 169 -12.59 9.39 14.96
C GLU A 169 -11.91 9.27 13.58
N ASP A 170 -12.28 10.11 12.61
CA ASP A 170 -11.66 10.11 11.27
C ASP A 170 -10.18 10.49 11.31
N GLN A 171 -9.84 11.42 12.20
CA GLN A 171 -8.47 11.87 12.40
C GLN A 171 -7.62 10.78 13.06
N GLN A 172 -8.14 10.13 14.10
CA GLN A 172 -7.47 9.07 14.84
C GLN A 172 -7.31 7.80 13.98
N PHE A 173 -8.30 7.47 13.15
CA PHE A 173 -8.19 6.42 12.11
C PHE A 173 -6.95 6.66 11.23
N ARG A 174 -6.80 7.86 10.68
CA ARG A 174 -5.66 8.20 9.81
C ARG A 174 -4.32 8.18 10.58
N ARG A 175 -4.31 8.53 11.87
CA ARG A 175 -3.12 8.42 12.72
C ARG A 175 -2.66 6.96 12.85
N ILE A 176 -3.58 6.05 13.16
CA ILE A 176 -3.26 4.62 13.28
C ILE A 176 -2.81 4.05 11.91
N ALA A 177 -3.51 4.40 10.83
CA ALA A 177 -3.13 3.97 9.48
C ALA A 177 -1.70 4.43 9.08
N ARG A 178 -1.30 5.65 9.45
CA ARG A 178 0.08 6.14 9.24
C ARG A 178 1.11 5.35 10.04
N VAL A 179 0.76 4.92 11.25
CA VAL A 179 1.64 4.07 12.07
C VAL A 179 1.80 2.68 11.44
N VAL A 180 0.72 2.08 10.93
CA VAL A 180 0.77 0.81 10.19
C VAL A 180 1.63 0.95 8.92
N ALA A 181 1.43 2.02 8.14
CA ALA A 181 2.25 2.30 6.97
C ALA A 181 3.74 2.50 7.34
N SER A 182 4.04 3.18 8.44
CA SER A 182 5.41 3.35 8.96
C SER A 182 6.06 2.02 9.33
N ALA A 183 5.33 1.14 10.03
CA ALA A 183 5.79 -0.19 10.39
C ALA A 183 6.13 -1.04 9.15
N TRP A 184 5.28 -0.96 8.13
CA TRP A 184 5.53 -1.63 6.86
C TRP A 184 6.71 -1.02 6.09
N LEU A 185 6.82 0.31 6.02
CA LEU A 185 7.91 1.00 5.33
C LEU A 185 9.29 0.71 5.95
N LYS A 186 9.37 0.68 7.29
CA LYS A 186 10.62 0.45 8.01
C LYS A 186 10.99 -1.03 8.11
N TYR A 187 10.01 -1.89 8.37
CA TYR A 187 10.26 -3.25 8.84
C TYR A 187 9.49 -4.33 8.05
N ARG A 188 8.68 -3.94 7.06
CA ARG A 188 7.86 -4.85 6.23
C ARG A 188 6.90 -5.72 7.06
N LEU A 189 6.44 -5.22 8.20
CA LEU A 189 5.43 -5.92 9.01
C LEU A 189 4.08 -5.95 8.26
N THR A 190 3.51 -7.13 8.13
CA THR A 190 2.19 -7.37 7.50
C THR A 190 1.25 -8.18 8.39
N ASP A 191 1.80 -8.90 9.36
CA ASP A 191 1.04 -9.69 10.32
C ASP A 191 0.21 -8.78 11.25
N GLN A 192 -1.03 -9.16 11.51
CA GLN A 192 -1.96 -8.34 12.28
C GLN A 192 -1.48 -8.14 13.72
N ASP A 193 -1.05 -9.20 14.42
CA ASP A 193 -0.61 -9.12 15.81
C ASP A 193 0.64 -8.24 15.93
N ASP A 194 1.57 -8.38 14.97
CA ASP A 194 2.78 -7.55 14.91
C ASP A 194 2.43 -6.06 14.71
N LEU A 195 1.49 -5.75 13.82
CA LEU A 195 1.06 -4.38 13.54
C LEU A 195 0.25 -3.76 14.69
N GLU A 196 -0.62 -4.53 15.33
CA GLU A 196 -1.33 -4.14 16.55
C GLU A 196 -0.33 -3.79 17.66
N GLN A 197 0.65 -4.67 17.90
CA GLN A 197 1.66 -4.45 18.91
C GLN A 197 2.55 -3.26 18.58
N TYR A 198 2.91 -3.06 17.32
CA TYR A 198 3.68 -1.91 16.87
C TYR A 198 2.89 -0.62 17.10
N ALA A 199 1.61 -0.61 16.74
CA ALA A 199 0.72 0.52 16.93
C ALA A 199 0.55 0.88 18.41
N TYR A 200 0.41 -0.12 19.28
CA TYR A 200 0.36 0.09 20.74
C TYR A 200 1.56 0.90 21.24
N TYR A 201 2.77 0.42 20.94
CA TYR A 201 3.98 1.05 21.45
C TYR A 201 4.18 2.43 20.85
N ALA A 202 3.96 2.58 19.55
CA ALA A 202 4.09 3.86 18.86
C ALA A 202 3.13 4.94 19.38
N LEU A 203 1.89 4.56 19.71
CA LEU A 203 0.83 5.52 20.06
C LEU A 203 0.71 5.75 21.57
N LEU A 204 0.89 4.71 22.39
CA LEU A 204 0.53 4.76 23.81
C LEU A 204 1.73 4.67 24.73
N VAL A 205 2.83 4.06 24.30
CA VAL A 205 4.04 3.91 25.13
C VAL A 205 5.04 5.02 24.82
N ASN A 206 5.64 5.00 23.63
CA ASN A 206 6.66 5.95 23.22
C ASN A 206 6.75 5.96 21.69
N SER A 207 6.61 7.14 21.06
CA SER A 207 6.66 7.26 19.59
C SER A 207 8.03 6.95 18.99
N ARG A 208 9.09 6.91 19.81
CA ARG A 208 10.46 6.52 19.45
C ARG A 208 10.83 5.12 19.95
N PHE A 209 9.87 4.30 20.39
CA PHE A 209 10.16 2.98 20.98
C PHE A 209 11.00 2.09 20.07
N ASP A 210 10.83 2.22 18.75
CA ASP A 210 11.58 1.44 17.77
C ASP A 210 13.05 1.85 17.72
N ALA A 211 13.45 2.98 18.28
CA ALA A 211 14.84 3.36 18.44
C ALA A 211 15.51 2.77 19.70
N HIS A 212 14.78 2.02 20.55
CA HIS A 212 15.39 1.36 21.70
C HIS A 212 16.25 0.16 21.24
N PRO A 213 17.50 -0.01 21.74
CA PRO A 213 18.41 -1.06 21.25
C PRO A 213 17.82 -2.47 21.26
N GLU A 214 17.16 -2.85 22.36
CA GLU A 214 16.52 -4.17 22.48
C GLU A 214 15.32 -4.33 21.53
N VAL A 215 14.55 -3.26 21.28
CA VAL A 215 13.42 -3.30 20.35
C VAL A 215 13.92 -3.43 18.91
N GLN A 216 14.99 -2.72 18.54
CA GLN A 216 15.65 -2.92 17.24
C GLN A 216 16.13 -4.36 17.07
N ARG A 217 16.76 -4.95 18.10
CA ARG A 217 17.20 -6.35 18.06
C ARG A 217 16.03 -7.31 17.83
N ILE A 218 14.89 -7.06 18.47
CA ILE A 218 13.65 -7.83 18.27
C ILE A 218 13.14 -7.68 16.84
N LEU A 219 13.01 -6.44 16.32
CA LEU A 219 12.54 -6.16 14.96
C LEU A 219 13.41 -6.85 13.90
N GLN A 220 14.73 -6.81 14.05
CA GLN A 220 15.68 -7.51 13.17
C GLN A 220 15.51 -9.02 13.25
N THR A 221 15.31 -9.58 14.45
CA THR A 221 15.14 -11.03 14.66
C THR A 221 13.81 -11.54 14.09
N ALA A 222 12.77 -10.71 14.16
CA ALA A 222 11.42 -10.98 13.68
C ALA A 222 11.24 -10.78 12.17
N ALA A 223 12.21 -10.20 11.47
CA ALA A 223 12.13 -9.93 10.04
C ALA A 223 11.72 -11.19 9.24
N GLY A 224 10.63 -11.07 8.48
CA GLY A 224 10.08 -12.18 7.68
C GLY A 224 9.40 -13.30 8.48
N LYS A 225 9.13 -13.11 9.78
CA LYS A 225 8.51 -14.12 10.65
C LYS A 225 7.24 -13.56 11.30
N PRO A 226 6.06 -13.76 10.66
CA PRO A 226 4.77 -13.30 11.18
C PRO A 226 4.54 -13.65 12.67
N GLY A 227 4.12 -12.66 13.46
CA GLY A 227 3.74 -12.78 14.88
C GLY A 227 4.92 -12.85 15.86
N VAL A 228 6.17 -12.93 15.37
CA VAL A 228 7.35 -13.04 16.24
C VAL A 228 7.65 -11.72 16.94
N PHE A 229 7.40 -10.59 16.29
CA PHE A 229 7.60 -9.28 16.90
C PHE A 229 6.62 -9.09 18.06
N ALA A 230 5.33 -9.36 17.84
CA ALA A 230 4.27 -9.26 18.86
C ALA A 230 4.60 -10.10 20.10
N LYS A 231 4.91 -11.39 19.89
CA LYS A 231 5.25 -12.32 20.97
C LYS A 231 6.48 -11.86 21.77
N SER A 232 7.49 -11.33 21.08
CA SER A 232 8.72 -10.85 21.72
C SER A 232 8.46 -9.58 22.54
N MET A 233 7.67 -8.65 22.00
CA MET A 233 7.33 -7.40 22.67
C MET A 233 6.46 -7.60 23.92
N GLN A 234 5.62 -8.64 23.95
CA GLN A 234 4.86 -9.04 25.14
C GLN A 234 5.75 -9.58 26.27
N SER A 235 6.95 -10.06 25.94
CA SER A 235 7.90 -10.66 26.88
C SER A 235 9.05 -9.72 27.25
N LEU A 236 8.90 -8.40 27.02
CA LEU A 236 9.96 -7.44 27.30
C LEU A 236 10.35 -7.43 28.79
N PRO A 237 11.66 -7.39 29.11
CA PRO A 237 12.10 -7.22 30.49
C PRO A 237 11.54 -5.94 31.12
N LYS A 238 11.20 -5.98 32.40
CA LYS A 238 10.66 -4.81 33.13
C LYS A 238 11.54 -3.56 33.02
N GLY A 239 12.87 -3.73 33.00
CA GLY A 239 13.82 -2.63 32.82
C GLY A 239 13.67 -1.93 31.45
N VAL A 240 13.40 -2.70 30.39
CA VAL A 240 13.15 -2.16 29.04
C VAL A 240 11.79 -1.47 28.96
N LEU A 241 10.75 -2.06 29.57
CA LEU A 241 9.44 -1.39 29.66
C LEU A 241 9.55 -0.05 30.40
N PHE A 242 10.31 -0.02 31.50
CA PHE A 242 10.54 1.21 32.26
C PHE A 242 11.30 2.26 31.45
N SER A 243 12.37 1.88 30.72
CA SER A 243 13.10 2.83 29.87
C SER A 243 12.24 3.37 28.73
N LEU A 244 11.43 2.52 28.09
CA LEU A 244 10.49 2.92 27.05
C LEU A 244 9.45 3.92 27.55
N SER A 245 8.78 3.61 28.66
CA SER A 245 7.74 4.49 29.23
C SER A 245 8.25 5.85 29.71
N ASN A 246 9.53 5.95 30.07
CA ASN A 246 10.13 7.21 30.53
C ASN A 246 10.98 7.91 29.44
N ASP A 247 11.00 7.38 28.21
CA ASP A 247 11.90 7.82 27.12
C ASP A 247 13.38 7.92 27.57
N ALA A 248 13.80 7.01 28.46
CA ALA A 248 15.09 7.03 29.14
C ALA A 248 16.02 5.96 28.56
N PHE A 249 16.40 6.11 27.29
CA PHE A 249 17.33 5.21 26.61
C PHE A 249 18.16 5.95 25.55
N GLU A 250 19.35 5.43 25.26
CA GLU A 250 20.15 5.87 24.12
C GLU A 250 19.55 5.30 22.83
N ALA A 251 19.06 6.20 21.97
CA ALA A 251 18.43 5.83 20.72
C ALA A 251 19.47 5.32 19.72
N VAL A 252 19.18 4.19 19.07
CA VAL A 252 19.94 3.68 17.93
C VAL A 252 19.28 4.10 16.61
N ALA A 253 20.03 4.01 15.53
CA ALA A 253 19.52 4.31 14.19
C ALA A 253 18.36 3.37 13.83
N VAL A 254 17.31 3.94 13.24
CA VAL A 254 16.15 3.21 12.70
C VAL A 254 16.12 3.34 11.17
N PRO A 255 15.50 2.40 10.44
CA PRO A 255 15.32 2.54 9.00
C PRO A 255 14.65 3.87 8.64
N ALA A 256 15.25 4.58 7.67
CA ALA A 256 14.72 5.85 7.20
C ALA A 256 13.53 5.63 6.26
N ILE A 257 12.54 6.50 6.36
CA ILE A 257 11.41 6.55 5.43
C ILE A 257 11.68 7.69 4.46
N SER A 258 11.59 7.42 3.15
CA SER A 258 11.80 8.45 2.14
C SER A 258 10.73 9.55 2.21
N ASP A 259 11.15 10.78 1.92
CA ASP A 259 10.28 11.96 1.99
C ASP A 259 9.01 11.80 1.14
N GLY A 260 7.88 12.23 1.69
CA GLY A 260 6.58 12.19 1.03
C GLY A 260 5.95 10.79 0.92
N LEU A 261 6.53 9.75 1.54
CA LEU A 261 5.85 8.46 1.71
C LEU A 261 4.92 8.45 2.92
N LEU A 262 5.17 9.31 3.90
CA LEU A 262 4.24 9.57 5.01
C LEU A 262 3.88 11.05 5.06
N PRO A 263 2.62 11.37 5.39
CA PRO A 263 2.25 12.72 5.81
C PRO A 263 3.10 13.16 7.01
N PRO A 264 3.38 14.48 7.13
CA PRO A 264 4.07 14.98 8.30
C PRO A 264 3.32 14.59 9.58
N PRO A 265 4.02 14.26 10.67
CA PRO A 265 3.38 14.01 11.96
C PRO A 265 2.48 15.19 12.31
N ARG A 266 1.27 14.91 12.78
CA ARG A 266 0.46 15.95 13.41
C ARG A 266 1.20 16.39 14.68
N VAL A 267 1.52 17.67 14.76
CA VAL A 267 1.94 18.30 16.01
C VAL A 267 0.81 18.10 17.01
N GLU A 268 1.13 17.67 18.22
CA GLU A 268 0.17 17.71 19.33
C GLU A 268 -0.19 19.18 19.52
N ASP A 269 -1.39 19.57 19.10
CA ASP A 269 -1.89 20.92 19.35
C ASP A 269 -1.88 21.08 20.89
N ALA A 270 -1.24 22.14 21.38
CA ALA A 270 -1.04 22.35 22.81
C ALA A 270 -2.38 22.19 23.55
N PRO A 271 -2.41 21.51 24.70
CA PRO A 271 -3.66 21.31 25.43
C PRO A 271 -4.27 22.69 25.68
N HIS A 272 -5.50 22.88 25.19
CA HIS A 272 -6.29 24.04 25.57
C HIS A 272 -6.43 24.00 27.10
N GLY A 273 -5.75 24.93 27.77
CA GLY A 273 -5.77 25.08 29.22
C GLY A 273 -7.11 25.58 29.76
#